data_AF-A0A424Z4I9-F1
#
_entry.id   AF-A0A424Z4I9-F1
#
_cell.length_a   1.000
_cell.length_b   1.000
_cell.length_c   1.000
_cell.angle_alpha   90.00
_cell.angle_beta   90.00
_cell.angle_gamma   90.00
#
_symmetry.space_group_name_H-M   'P 1'
#
loop_
_entity.id
_entity.type
_entity.pdbx_description
1 polymer ?
#
loop_
_entity_poly.entity_id
_entity_poly.type
_entity_poly.pdbx_seq_one_letter_code
_entity_poly.pdbx_strand_id
1 'polypeptide(L)'
;VVPRLPLQAAFKVSDEVLMRAVKGITELITKPGLVNLDFADVRTVMQNGGVAMIGLGEADGENKASESVQKALRSPLLDVDISGATSALVNVIGGPDMTIAEAETVVQEVYSRIDPSARLIWGAQVDPELDQTVRTMIVVTGVKSPQIYGQGSAKNVTRRYGIDFVK
;
A
#
# COMPACT_ATOMS: atom_id res chain seq x y z
N VAL A 1 -10.15 3.94 11.01
CA VAL A 1 -9.72 3.10 12.14
C VAL A 1 -10.88 3.00 13.11
N VAL A 2 -11.28 1.77 13.46
CA VAL A 2 -12.49 1.35 14.17
C VAL A 2 -12.66 1.98 15.57
N PRO A 3 -13.36 3.13 15.72
CA PRO A 3 -13.26 3.95 16.94
C PRO A 3 -14.14 3.46 18.10
N ARG A 4 -14.98 2.45 17.86
CA ARG A 4 -15.98 1.92 18.82
C ARG A 4 -15.71 0.48 19.24
N LEU A 5 -14.57 -0.10 18.87
CA LEU A 5 -14.23 -1.46 19.28
C LEU A 5 -13.57 -1.49 20.67
N PRO A 6 -13.79 -2.56 21.45
CA PRO A 6 -12.97 -2.86 22.63
C PRO A 6 -11.48 -2.91 22.27
N LEU A 7 -10.61 -2.48 23.18
CA LEU A 7 -9.15 -2.37 22.93
C LEU A 7 -8.54 -3.66 22.36
N GLN A 8 -8.89 -4.83 22.92
CA GLN A 8 -8.41 -6.12 22.40
C GLN A 8 -8.85 -6.38 20.96
N ALA A 9 -10.09 -6.01 20.60
CA ALA A 9 -10.57 -6.15 19.23
C ALA A 9 -9.89 -5.15 18.28
N ALA A 10 -9.59 -3.93 18.76
CA ALA A 10 -8.83 -2.95 17.98
C ALA A 10 -7.41 -3.46 17.66
N PHE A 11 -6.71 -4.08 18.63
CA PHE A 11 -5.41 -4.69 18.37
C PHE A 11 -5.48 -5.85 17.38
N LYS A 12 -6.51 -6.70 17.45
CA LYS A 12 -6.71 -7.75 16.43
C LYS A 12 -6.85 -7.18 15.02
N VAL A 13 -7.55 -6.06 14.86
CA VAL A 13 -7.66 -5.37 13.57
C VAL A 13 -6.30 -4.82 13.13
N SER A 14 -5.50 -4.26 14.05
CA SER A 14 -4.13 -3.83 13.74
C SER A 14 -3.24 -4.99 13.28
N ASP A 15 -3.29 -6.14 13.98
CA ASP A 15 -2.54 -7.35 13.62
C ASP A 15 -2.94 -7.85 12.23
N GLU A 16 -4.24 -7.82 11.91
CA GLU A 16 -4.74 -8.19 10.60
C GLU A 16 -4.22 -7.26 9.49
N VAL A 17 -4.23 -5.95 9.72
CA VAL A 17 -3.68 -4.96 8.78
C VAL A 17 -2.18 -5.21 8.53
N LEU A 18 -1.41 -5.41 9.60
CA LEU A 18 0.02 -5.70 9.51
C LEU A 18 0.29 -7.00 8.77
N MET A 19 -0.45 -8.05 9.10
CA MET A 19 -0.36 -9.35 8.43
C MET A 19 -0.65 -9.22 6.93
N ARG A 20 -1.74 -8.54 6.56
CA ARG A 20 -2.11 -8.30 5.16
C ARG A 20 -1.03 -7.52 4.40
N ALA A 21 -0.44 -6.49 5.02
CA ALA A 21 0.61 -5.70 4.41
C ALA A 21 1.90 -6.52 4.17
N VAL A 22 2.37 -7.25 5.18
CA VAL A 22 3.59 -8.08 5.06
C VAL A 22 3.36 -9.24 4.08
N LYS A 23 2.22 -9.93 4.18
CA LYS A 23 1.83 -10.99 3.23
C LYS A 23 1.81 -10.45 1.81
N GLY A 24 1.17 -9.30 1.57
CA GLY A 24 1.08 -8.70 0.23
C GLY A 24 2.44 -8.40 -0.40
N ILE A 25 3.39 -7.82 0.34
CA ILE A 25 4.72 -7.50 -0.19
C ILE A 25 5.54 -8.78 -0.44
N THR A 26 5.50 -9.71 0.51
CA THR A 26 6.28 -10.96 0.42
C THR A 26 5.77 -11.86 -0.70
N GLU A 27 4.46 -12.02 -0.82
CA GLU A 27 3.85 -12.88 -1.83
C GLU A 27 4.05 -12.32 -3.23
N LEU A 28 4.04 -10.99 -3.41
CA LEU A 28 4.32 -10.35 -4.70
C LEU A 28 5.70 -10.72 -5.29
N ILE A 29 6.68 -11.07 -4.45
CA ILE A 29 8.01 -11.54 -4.86
C ILE A 29 8.08 -13.06 -4.95
N THR A 30 7.41 -13.76 -4.02
CA THR A 30 7.65 -15.19 -3.78
C THR A 30 6.65 -16.12 -4.43
N LYS A 31 5.44 -15.63 -4.75
CA LYS A 31 4.41 -16.42 -5.41
C LYS A 31 4.31 -16.07 -6.90
N PRO A 32 4.14 -17.09 -7.77
CA PRO A 32 3.76 -16.84 -9.15
C PRO A 32 2.40 -16.13 -9.22
N GLY A 33 2.37 -15.01 -9.92
CA GLY A 33 1.17 -14.25 -10.26
C GLY A 33 0.93 -14.22 -11.77
N LEU A 34 -0.21 -13.61 -12.14
CA LEU A 34 -0.52 -13.25 -13.52
C LEU A 34 0.47 -12.19 -14.04
N VAL A 35 0.92 -11.31 -13.14
CA VAL A 35 1.97 -10.33 -13.40
C VAL A 35 2.98 -10.42 -12.27
N ASN A 36 4.16 -10.96 -12.60
CA ASN A 36 5.26 -11.14 -11.66
C ASN A 36 6.11 -9.87 -11.59
N LEU A 37 6.47 -9.48 -10.38
CA LEU A 37 7.50 -8.49 -10.11
C LEU A 37 8.76 -9.19 -9.60
N ASP A 38 9.92 -8.63 -9.92
CA ASP A 38 11.16 -9.12 -9.37
C ASP A 38 11.52 -8.40 -8.05
N PHE A 39 12.46 -8.97 -7.30
CA PHE A 39 12.91 -8.37 -6.05
C PHE A 39 13.62 -7.03 -6.27
N ALA A 40 14.25 -6.80 -7.42
CA ALA A 40 14.99 -5.56 -7.69
C ALA A 40 14.04 -4.37 -7.84
N ASP A 41 12.86 -4.57 -8.44
CA ASP A 41 11.79 -3.58 -8.54
C ASP A 41 11.27 -3.19 -7.15
N VAL A 42 10.87 -4.17 -6.35
CA VAL A 42 10.37 -3.93 -4.98
C VAL A 42 11.44 -3.25 -4.14
N ARG A 43 12.67 -3.75 -4.21
CA ARG A 43 13.82 -3.16 -3.51
C ARG A 43 14.03 -1.71 -3.91
N THR A 44 13.90 -1.36 -5.19
CA THR A 44 14.13 0.02 -5.65
C THR A 44 13.09 0.98 -5.11
N VAL A 45 11.82 0.58 -5.08
CA VAL A 45 10.72 1.40 -4.55
C VAL A 45 10.84 1.54 -3.02
N MET A 46 11.26 0.49 -2.31
CA MET A 46 11.34 0.49 -0.85
C MET A 46 12.64 1.15 -0.31
N GLN A 47 13.79 1.04 -0.98
CA GLN A 47 15.08 1.47 -0.41
C GLN A 47 15.27 2.98 -0.33
N ASN A 48 14.77 3.73 -1.32
CA ASN A 48 14.95 5.18 -1.41
C ASN A 48 13.64 5.95 -1.17
N GLY A 49 12.60 5.26 -0.70
CA GLY A 49 11.26 5.79 -0.57
C GLY A 49 11.04 6.76 0.59
N GLY A 50 11.97 6.88 1.54
CA GLY A 50 11.79 7.76 2.70
C GLY A 50 10.55 7.37 3.53
N VAL A 51 9.59 8.27 3.67
CA VAL A 51 8.31 7.99 4.34
C VAL A 51 7.42 7.18 3.40
N ALA A 52 6.88 6.07 3.91
CA ALA A 52 5.97 5.19 3.21
C ALA A 52 4.61 5.14 3.91
N MET A 53 3.54 5.00 3.12
CA MET A 53 2.16 4.82 3.59
C MET A 53 1.52 3.65 2.86
N ILE A 54 0.56 2.99 3.52
CA ILE A 54 -0.11 1.80 2.98
C ILE A 54 -1.60 2.05 2.91
N GLY A 55 -2.21 1.76 1.76
CA GLY A 55 -3.65 1.70 1.57
C GLY A 55 -4.08 0.26 1.34
N LEU A 56 -5.10 -0.20 2.06
CA LEU A 56 -5.68 -1.54 1.88
C LEU A 56 -7.16 -1.39 1.53
N GLY A 57 -7.62 -2.15 0.54
CA GLY A 57 -9.01 -2.18 0.11
C GLY A 57 -9.42 -3.55 -0.38
N GLU A 58 -10.70 -3.86 -0.23
CA GLU A 58 -11.30 -5.14 -0.59
C GLU A 58 -12.73 -4.91 -1.05
N ALA A 59 -13.11 -5.50 -2.17
CA ALA A 59 -14.46 -5.42 -2.70
C ALA A 59 -14.82 -6.68 -3.47
N ASP A 60 -16.11 -6.88 -3.63
CA ASP A 60 -16.74 -8.02 -4.30
C ASP A 60 -17.77 -7.51 -5.32
N GLY A 61 -18.30 -8.43 -6.14
CA GLY A 61 -19.31 -8.13 -7.15
C GLY A 61 -18.76 -7.56 -8.47
N GLU A 62 -19.62 -6.96 -9.29
CA GLU A 62 -19.29 -6.57 -10.68
C GLU A 62 -18.23 -5.47 -10.77
N ASN A 63 -18.19 -4.55 -9.79
CA ASN A 63 -17.25 -3.42 -9.77
C ASN A 63 -16.09 -3.63 -8.79
N LYS A 64 -15.82 -4.89 -8.39
CA LYS A 64 -14.82 -5.24 -7.36
C LYS A 64 -13.45 -4.61 -7.57
N ALA A 65 -12.98 -4.50 -8.81
CA ALA A 65 -11.70 -3.85 -9.11
C ALA A 65 -11.68 -2.37 -8.69
N SER A 66 -12.57 -1.55 -9.28
CA SER A 66 -12.66 -0.11 -9.00
C SER A 66 -13.01 0.17 -7.54
N GLU A 67 -13.92 -0.60 -6.95
CA GLU A 67 -14.28 -0.41 -5.54
C GLU A 67 -13.13 -0.75 -4.59
N SER A 68 -12.35 -1.80 -4.87
CA SER A 68 -11.21 -2.18 -4.02
C SER A 68 -10.14 -1.10 -3.99
N VAL A 69 -9.82 -0.49 -5.14
CA VAL A 69 -8.81 0.58 -5.23
C VAL A 69 -9.33 1.88 -4.61
N GLN A 70 -10.61 2.22 -4.79
CA GLN A 70 -11.21 3.37 -4.11
C GLN A 70 -11.17 3.23 -2.59
N LYS A 71 -11.45 2.03 -2.06
CA LYS A 71 -11.32 1.74 -0.62
C LYS A 71 -9.86 1.86 -0.15
N ALA A 72 -8.90 1.38 -0.94
CA ALA A 72 -7.48 1.48 -0.61
C ALA A 72 -6.98 2.94 -0.59
N LEU A 73 -7.36 3.74 -1.59
CA LEU A 73 -7.01 5.16 -1.69
C LEU A 73 -7.65 6.03 -0.60
N ARG A 74 -8.85 5.67 -0.14
CA ARG A 74 -9.55 6.34 0.98
C ARG A 74 -9.20 5.76 2.34
N SER A 75 -8.23 4.84 2.41
CA SER A 75 -7.87 4.19 3.65
C SER A 75 -7.30 5.21 4.63
N PRO A 76 -7.73 5.20 5.92
CA PRO A 76 -7.12 6.03 6.96
C PRO A 76 -5.62 5.77 7.19
N LEU A 77 -5.10 4.67 6.65
CA LEU A 77 -3.67 4.34 6.68
C LEU A 77 -2.87 5.10 5.61
N LEU A 78 -3.56 5.78 4.69
CA LEU A 78 -3.04 6.60 3.60
C LEU A 78 -3.51 8.07 3.78
N ASP A 79 -3.53 8.55 5.02
CA ASP A 79 -4.04 9.89 5.38
C ASP A 79 -3.02 11.02 5.13
N VAL A 80 -2.49 11.07 3.90
CA VAL A 80 -1.59 12.14 3.41
C VAL A 80 -1.83 12.41 1.94
N ASP A 81 -1.40 13.58 1.49
CA ASP A 81 -1.35 13.89 0.06
C ASP A 81 -0.31 13.00 -0.63
N ILE A 82 -0.78 12.14 -1.52
CA ILE A 82 0.03 11.22 -2.34
C ILE A 82 0.38 11.77 -3.72
N SER A 83 -0.11 12.96 -4.09
CA SER A 83 0.16 13.56 -5.40
C SER A 83 1.64 13.86 -5.62
N GLY A 84 2.41 14.08 -4.54
CA GLY A 84 3.85 14.28 -4.58
C GLY A 84 4.68 13.03 -4.31
N ALA A 85 4.09 11.83 -4.38
CA ALA A 85 4.80 10.58 -4.19
C ALA A 85 5.85 10.35 -5.27
N THR A 86 7.03 9.83 -4.90
CA THR A 86 8.09 9.53 -5.88
C THR A 86 7.99 8.13 -6.45
N SER A 87 7.38 7.20 -5.71
CA SER A 87 7.20 5.83 -6.16
C SER A 87 6.01 5.16 -5.47
N ALA A 88 5.37 4.22 -6.18
CA ALA A 88 4.26 3.44 -5.68
C ALA A 88 4.43 1.95 -6.04
N LEU A 89 3.98 1.07 -5.15
CA LEU A 89 3.83 -0.36 -5.37
C LEU A 89 2.34 -0.70 -5.24
N VAL A 90 1.77 -1.36 -6.25
CA VAL A 90 0.38 -1.81 -6.24
C VAL A 90 0.35 -3.34 -6.32
N ASN A 91 -0.31 -3.99 -5.38
CA ASN A 91 -0.55 -5.44 -5.44
C ASN A 91 -2.04 -5.69 -5.54
N VAL A 92 -2.44 -6.45 -6.55
CA VAL A 92 -3.84 -6.84 -6.78
C VAL A 92 -3.94 -8.35 -6.61
N ILE A 93 -4.77 -8.80 -5.68
CA ILE A 93 -5.05 -10.23 -5.46
C ILE A 93 -6.53 -10.45 -5.67
N GLY A 94 -6.90 -11.32 -6.61
CA GLY A 94 -8.30 -11.63 -6.88
C GLY A 94 -8.56 -13.11 -6.98
N GLY A 95 -9.84 -13.46 -7.09
CA GLY A 95 -10.27 -14.82 -7.36
C GLY A 95 -9.84 -15.34 -8.73
N PRO A 96 -10.10 -16.64 -9.01
CA PRO A 96 -9.85 -17.26 -10.33
C PRO A 96 -10.61 -16.58 -11.48
N ASP A 97 -11.64 -15.82 -11.16
CA ASP A 97 -12.47 -15.06 -12.07
C ASP A 97 -11.94 -13.65 -12.37
N MET A 98 -10.89 -13.19 -11.66
CA MET A 98 -10.28 -11.89 -11.90
C MET A 98 -9.54 -11.87 -13.25
N THR A 99 -9.80 -10.83 -14.03
CA THR A 99 -9.17 -10.59 -15.33
C THR A 99 -7.98 -9.63 -15.22
N ILE A 100 -7.10 -9.65 -16.23
CA ILE A 100 -6.00 -8.68 -16.32
C ILE A 100 -6.54 -7.25 -16.46
N ALA A 101 -7.64 -7.05 -17.19
CA ALA A 101 -8.28 -5.74 -17.37
C ALA A 101 -8.76 -5.12 -16.04
N GLU A 102 -9.27 -5.95 -15.13
CA GLU A 102 -9.62 -5.53 -13.78
C GLU A 102 -8.38 -5.10 -12.98
N ALA A 103 -7.28 -5.85 -13.05
CA ALA A 103 -6.03 -5.47 -12.42
C ALA A 103 -5.43 -4.17 -13.02
N GLU A 104 -5.50 -3.99 -14.33
CA GLU A 104 -5.06 -2.76 -15.02
C GLU A 104 -5.90 -1.55 -14.61
N THR A 105 -7.21 -1.73 -14.42
CA THR A 105 -8.11 -0.67 -13.96
C THR A 105 -7.65 -0.14 -12.60
N VAL A 106 -7.30 -1.04 -11.67
CA VAL A 106 -6.74 -0.67 -10.37
C VAL A 106 -5.45 0.15 -10.53
N VAL A 107 -4.54 -0.28 -11.40
CA VAL A 107 -3.28 0.41 -11.65
C VAL A 107 -3.50 1.80 -12.24
N GLN A 108 -4.40 1.94 -13.21
CA GLN A 108 -4.73 3.23 -13.84
C GLN A 108 -5.32 4.21 -12.83
N GLU A 109 -6.20 3.75 -11.95
CA GLU A 109 -6.75 4.60 -10.89
C GLU A 109 -5.66 5.12 -9.95
N VAL A 110 -4.72 4.28 -9.52
CA VAL A 110 -3.60 4.72 -8.68
C VAL A 110 -2.68 5.68 -9.43
N TYR A 111 -2.35 5.39 -10.69
CA TYR A 111 -1.51 6.24 -11.53
C TYR A 111 -2.08 7.65 -11.68
N SER A 112 -3.41 7.79 -11.79
CA SER A 112 -4.09 9.09 -11.87
C SER A 112 -4.01 9.95 -10.60
N ARG A 113 -3.57 9.38 -9.48
CA ARG A 113 -3.56 10.02 -8.14
C ARG A 113 -2.17 10.38 -7.65
N ILE A 114 -1.12 9.89 -8.30
CA ILE A 114 0.29 10.13 -7.92
C ILE A 114 0.96 11.03 -8.95
N ASP A 115 2.20 11.45 -8.68
CA ASP A 115 2.98 12.27 -9.60
C ASP A 115 3.17 11.54 -10.94
N PRO A 116 2.96 12.18 -12.11
CA PRO A 116 3.16 11.54 -13.42
C PRO A 116 4.59 11.07 -13.69
N SER A 117 5.58 11.60 -12.96
CA SER A 117 6.97 11.18 -13.00
C SER A 117 7.30 10.10 -11.96
N ALA A 118 6.34 9.72 -11.11
CA ALA A 118 6.53 8.69 -10.11
C ALA A 118 6.74 7.32 -10.75
N ARG A 119 7.64 6.53 -10.17
CA ARG A 119 7.79 5.13 -10.55
C ARG A 119 6.67 4.29 -9.93
N LEU A 120 5.79 3.74 -10.75
CA LEU A 120 4.77 2.78 -10.31
C LEU A 120 5.18 1.36 -10.71
N ILE A 121 5.30 0.47 -9.73
CA ILE A 121 5.41 -0.97 -9.96
C ILE A 121 4.12 -1.65 -9.53
N TRP A 122 3.72 -2.71 -10.21
CA TRP A 122 2.51 -3.42 -9.86
C TRP A 122 2.60 -4.91 -10.15
N GLY A 123 1.90 -5.70 -9.33
CA GLY A 123 1.79 -7.14 -9.46
C GLY A 123 0.34 -7.58 -9.34
N ALA A 124 0.03 -8.73 -9.93
CA ALA A 124 -1.31 -9.32 -9.89
C ALA A 124 -1.24 -10.82 -9.61
N GLN A 125 -2.04 -11.30 -8.66
CA GLN A 125 -2.05 -12.68 -8.20
C GLN A 125 -3.47 -13.22 -8.12
N VAL A 126 -3.59 -14.54 -8.30
CA VAL A 126 -4.85 -15.27 -8.14
C VAL A 126 -4.78 -16.06 -6.84
N ASP A 127 -5.76 -15.84 -5.98
CA ASP A 127 -5.97 -16.60 -4.75
C ASP A 127 -7.32 -17.34 -4.86
N PRO A 128 -7.32 -18.68 -4.96
CA PRO A 128 -8.56 -19.47 -5.05
C PRO A 128 -9.48 -19.31 -3.84
N GLU A 129 -8.98 -18.82 -2.70
CA GLU A 129 -9.79 -18.57 -1.50
C GLU A 129 -10.62 -17.28 -1.63
N LEU A 130 -10.35 -16.42 -2.61
CA LEU A 130 -11.04 -15.14 -2.85
C LEU A 130 -12.14 -15.31 -3.90
N ASP A 131 -13.27 -15.93 -3.54
CA ASP A 131 -14.40 -16.05 -4.47
C ASP A 131 -15.02 -14.68 -4.78
N GLN A 132 -15.09 -14.30 -6.05
CA GLN A 132 -15.66 -13.04 -6.56
C GLN A 132 -15.11 -11.76 -5.90
N THR A 133 -13.94 -11.84 -5.26
CA THR A 133 -13.40 -10.77 -4.42
C THR A 133 -12.05 -10.31 -4.97
N VAL A 134 -11.82 -9.00 -4.95
CA VAL A 134 -10.53 -8.38 -5.26
C VAL A 134 -10.02 -7.60 -4.05
N ARG A 135 -8.77 -7.85 -3.70
CA ARG A 135 -7.99 -7.15 -2.67
C ARG A 135 -6.91 -6.32 -3.34
N THR A 136 -6.88 -5.05 -2.98
CA THR A 136 -5.89 -4.10 -3.46
C THR A 136 -5.05 -3.59 -2.29
N MET A 137 -3.73 -3.71 -2.42
CA MET A 137 -2.76 -3.08 -1.53
C MET A 137 -1.98 -2.04 -2.32
N ILE A 138 -1.90 -0.83 -1.78
CA ILE A 138 -1.13 0.27 -2.34
C ILE A 138 -0.07 0.63 -1.31
N VAL A 139 1.19 0.69 -1.71
CA VAL A 139 2.28 1.24 -0.90
C VAL A 139 2.83 2.45 -1.62
N VAL A 140 2.70 3.61 -1.02
CA VAL A 140 3.17 4.88 -1.58
C VAL A 140 4.39 5.35 -0.81
N THR A 141 5.41 5.78 -1.52
CA THR A 141 6.68 6.24 -0.95
C THR A 141 7.07 7.61 -1.51
N GLY A 142 7.94 8.32 -0.81
CA GLY A 142 8.37 9.67 -1.16
C GLY A 142 7.38 10.75 -0.74
N VAL A 143 6.42 10.40 0.11
CA VAL A 143 5.38 11.34 0.58
C VAL A 143 5.92 12.26 1.67
N LYS A 144 5.40 13.49 1.71
CA LYS A 144 5.67 14.43 2.80
C LYS A 144 4.56 14.30 3.83
N SER A 145 4.85 13.64 4.96
CA SER A 145 3.94 13.63 6.11
C SER A 145 4.40 14.65 7.14
N PRO A 146 3.53 15.54 7.63
CA PRO A 146 3.85 16.41 8.77
C PRO A 146 3.97 15.62 10.09
N GLN A 147 3.46 14.38 10.14
CA GLN A 147 3.41 13.53 11.34
C GLN A 147 4.51 12.46 11.34
N ILE A 148 4.95 11.99 10.17
CA ILE A 148 6.00 10.97 10.06
C ILE A 148 7.32 11.63 9.66
N TYR A 149 8.24 11.71 10.60
CA TYR A 149 9.60 12.21 10.35
C TYR A 149 10.47 11.09 9.76
N GLY A 150 10.78 11.17 8.47
CA GLY A 150 11.78 10.28 7.84
C GLY A 150 13.17 10.43 8.45
N GLN A 151 14.08 9.49 8.18
CA GLN A 151 15.42 9.42 8.80
C GLN A 151 16.29 10.71 8.66
N GLY A 152 15.97 11.60 7.71
CA GLY A 152 16.62 12.90 7.57
C GLY A 152 16.12 14.00 8.54
N SER A 153 14.87 13.89 9.03
CA SER A 153 14.28 14.92 9.90
C SER A 153 14.69 14.78 11.37
N ALA A 154 14.96 13.56 11.86
CA ALA A 154 15.44 13.36 13.23
C ALA A 154 16.74 14.14 13.49
N LYS A 155 17.68 14.13 12.53
CA LYS A 155 18.92 14.93 12.60
C LYS A 155 18.64 16.44 12.64
N ASN A 156 17.61 16.92 11.94
CA ASN A 156 17.25 18.34 11.93
C ASN A 156 16.49 18.77 13.21
N VAL A 157 15.70 17.89 13.82
CA VAL A 157 15.02 18.15 15.10
C VAL A 157 16.03 18.23 16.25
N THR A 158 16.98 17.31 16.34
CA THR A 158 18.07 17.38 17.35
C THR A 158 18.90 18.65 17.17
N ARG A 159 19.19 19.06 15.93
CA ARG A 159 19.98 20.27 15.65
C ARG A 159 19.23 21.57 15.92
N ARG A 160 17.89 21.59 15.74
CA ARG A 160 17.05 22.78 15.89
C ARG A 160 16.51 22.96 17.31
N TYR A 161 16.31 21.88 18.05
CA TYR A 161 15.70 21.91 19.38
C TYR A 161 16.56 21.32 20.51
N GLY A 162 17.74 20.75 20.21
CA GLY A 162 18.66 20.22 21.22
C GLY A 162 18.10 19.02 22.00
N ILE A 163 17.13 18.31 21.44
CA ILE A 163 16.47 17.17 22.10
C ILE A 163 17.17 15.88 21.66
N ASP A 164 17.87 15.24 22.60
CA ASP A 164 18.44 13.90 22.41
C ASP A 164 17.36 12.84 22.67
N PHE A 165 17.11 12.00 21.66
CA PHE A 165 16.29 10.81 21.84
C PHE A 165 17.20 9.68 22.34
N VAL A 166 16.87 9.11 23.51
CA VAL A 166 17.57 7.96 24.08
C VAL A 166 17.39 6.75 23.15
N LYS A 167 18.50 6.09 22.82
CA LYS A 167 18.55 4.90 21.95
C LYS A 167 17.78 3.72 22.52
#